data_AF-A0A8J3YTD0-F1
#
_entry.id   AF-A0A8J3YTD0-F1
#
_cell.length_a   1.000
_cell.length_b   1.000
_cell.length_c   1.000
_cell.angle_alpha   90.00
_cell.angle_beta   90.00
_cell.angle_gamma   90.00
#
_symmetry.space_group_name_H-M   'P 1'
#
loop_
_entity.id
_entity.type
_entity.pdbx_description
1 polymer ?
#
loop_
_entity_poly.entity_id
_entity_poly.type
_entity_poly.pdbx_seq_one_letter_code
_entity_poly.pdbx_strand_id
1 'polypeptide(L)'
;MSTADEIMHALQQTGTGVGQGIAAANGAKGKTEQAIAQATALGSRDKIAEYNALKAAIEEAITALNGGQEKVVQALNRARAAAG
;
A
#
# COMPACT_ATOMS: atom_id res chain seq x y z
N MET A 1 -10.34 -10.43 -9.51
CA MET A 1 -9.85 -9.30 -8.70
C MET A 1 -8.43 -9.02 -9.14
N SER A 2 -8.08 -7.75 -9.40
CA SER A 2 -6.72 -7.38 -9.83
C SER A 2 -5.78 -7.31 -8.62
N THR A 3 -4.46 -7.47 -8.80
CA THR A 3 -3.49 -7.39 -7.69
C THR A 3 -3.57 -6.04 -6.95
N ALA A 4 -3.87 -4.96 -7.67
CA ALA A 4 -4.13 -3.64 -7.10
C ALA A 4 -5.38 -3.60 -6.20
N ASP A 5 -6.46 -4.29 -6.56
CA ASP A 5 -7.67 -4.40 -5.72
C ASP A 5 -7.38 -5.09 -4.38
N GLU A 6 -6.58 -6.16 -4.41
CA GLU A 6 -6.21 -6.87 -3.17
C GLU A 6 -5.36 -6.01 -2.23
N ILE A 7 -4.51 -5.16 -2.78
CA ILE A 7 -3.69 -4.22 -2.02
C ILE A 7 -4.55 -3.07 -1.48
N MET A 8 -5.46 -2.53 -2.30
CA MET A 8 -6.41 -1.49 -1.90
C MET A 8 -7.38 -1.96 -0.82
N HIS A 9 -7.88 -3.20 -0.91
CA HIS A 9 -8.77 -3.77 0.09
C HIS A 9 -8.03 -3.98 1.43
N ALA A 10 -6.77 -4.42 1.39
CA ALA A 10 -5.93 -4.47 2.59
C ALA A 10 -5.72 -3.06 3.19
N LEU A 11 -5.55 -2.04 2.35
CA LEU A 11 -5.42 -0.64 2.78
C LEU A 11 -6.72 0.02 3.27
N GLN A 12 -7.89 -0.53 2.97
CA GLN A 12 -9.14 -0.02 3.55
C GLN A 12 -9.36 -0.54 4.97
N GLN A 13 -8.90 -1.76 5.27
CA GLN A 13 -8.96 -2.33 6.61
C GLN A 13 -8.05 -1.59 7.61
N THR A 14 -7.16 -0.72 7.12
CA THR A 14 -6.32 0.15 7.93
C THR A 14 -7.08 1.19 8.76
N GLY A 15 -8.35 1.48 8.41
CA GLY A 15 -9.17 2.50 9.06
C GLY A 15 -9.84 2.09 10.38
N THR A 16 -9.86 0.80 10.76
CA THR A 16 -10.65 0.30 11.91
C THR A 16 -9.92 0.33 13.26
N GLY A 17 -8.65 0.76 13.30
CA GLY A 17 -7.88 0.95 14.52
C GLY A 17 -6.37 0.89 14.26
N VAL A 18 -5.54 1.58 15.07
CA VAL A 18 -4.10 1.74 14.79
C VAL A 18 -3.35 0.41 14.71
N GLY A 19 -3.60 -0.52 15.65
CA GLY A 19 -2.94 -1.83 15.67
C GLY A 19 -3.37 -2.76 14.53
N GLN A 20 -4.67 -2.79 14.23
CA GLN A 20 -5.21 -3.53 13.08
C GLN A 20 -4.73 -2.91 11.75
N GLY A 21 -4.55 -1.59 11.73
CA GLY A 21 -4.05 -0.89 10.57
C GLY A 21 -2.57 -1.10 10.31
N ILE A 22 -1.71 -1.15 11.32
CA ILE A 22 -0.30 -1.49 11.08
C ILE A 22 -0.17 -2.90 10.51
N ALA A 23 -0.94 -3.88 11.00
CA ALA A 23 -0.94 -5.23 10.47
C ALA A 23 -1.45 -5.29 9.02
N ALA A 24 -2.57 -4.61 8.72
CA ALA A 24 -3.14 -4.57 7.37
C ALA A 24 -2.21 -3.84 6.37
N ALA A 25 -1.58 -2.74 6.78
CA ALA A 25 -0.62 -2.00 5.96
C ALA A 25 0.66 -2.82 5.69
N ASN A 26 1.17 -3.55 6.69
CA ASN A 26 2.30 -4.47 6.48
C ASN A 26 1.92 -5.63 5.52
N GLY A 27 0.70 -6.15 5.63
CA GLY A 27 0.17 -7.14 4.68
C GLY A 27 0.09 -6.59 3.25
N ALA A 28 -0.42 -5.36 3.10
CA ALA A 28 -0.47 -4.66 1.81
C ALA A 28 0.94 -4.44 1.22
N LYS A 29 1.92 -4.05 2.05
CA LYS A 29 3.32 -3.91 1.63
C LYS A 29 3.87 -5.22 1.08
N GLY A 30 3.71 -6.33 1.80
CA GLY A 30 4.20 -7.64 1.36
C GLY A 30 3.59 -8.09 0.02
N LYS A 31 2.28 -7.88 -0.17
CA LYS A 31 1.62 -8.14 -1.46
C LYS A 31 2.17 -7.26 -2.58
N THR A 32 2.46 -6.00 -2.29
CA THR A 32 3.01 -5.06 -3.27
C THR A 32 4.44 -5.44 -3.67
N GLU A 33 5.27 -5.90 -2.72
CA GLU A 33 6.61 -6.43 -3.01
C GLU A 33 6.56 -7.68 -3.90
N GLN A 34 5.61 -8.59 -3.65
CA GLN A 34 5.36 -9.73 -4.54
C GLN A 34 4.91 -9.29 -5.93
N ALA A 35 4.06 -8.26 -6.03
CA ALA A 35 3.60 -7.70 -7.30
C ALA A 35 4.75 -7.06 -8.10
N ILE A 36 5.67 -6.36 -7.42
CA ILE A 36 6.90 -5.82 -8.03
C ILE A 36 7.78 -6.95 -8.56
N ALA A 37 7.97 -8.02 -7.78
CA ALA A 37 8.77 -9.17 -8.20
C ALA A 37 8.16 -9.85 -9.44
N GLN A 38 6.84 -10.04 -9.48
CA GLN A 38 6.15 -10.58 -10.65
C GLN A 38 6.26 -9.64 -11.87
N ALA A 39 6.04 -8.34 -11.69
CA ALA A 39 6.16 -7.36 -12.77
C ALA A 39 7.60 -7.28 -13.32
N THR A 40 8.59 -7.47 -12.45
CA THR A 40 10.01 -7.56 -12.83
C THR A 40 10.29 -8.80 -13.67
N ALA A 41 9.79 -9.97 -13.24
CA ALA A 41 9.91 -11.22 -14.00
C ALA A 41 9.22 -11.14 -15.38
N LEU A 42 8.13 -10.38 -15.47
CA LEU A 42 7.38 -10.13 -16.72
C LEU A 42 7.94 -8.96 -17.55
N GLY A 43 8.99 -8.26 -17.09
CA GLY A 43 9.58 -7.11 -17.79
C GLY A 43 8.64 -5.90 -17.93
N SER A 44 7.56 -5.84 -17.14
CA SER A 44 6.52 -4.81 -17.23
C SER A 44 6.91 -3.54 -16.46
N ARG A 45 7.73 -2.68 -17.08
CA ARG A 45 8.25 -1.45 -16.45
C ARG A 45 7.17 -0.53 -15.88
N ASP A 46 6.05 -0.35 -16.58
CA ASP A 46 4.95 0.50 -16.10
C ASP A 46 4.35 -0.04 -14.80
N LYS A 47 4.12 -1.35 -14.73
CA LYS A 47 3.63 -2.01 -13.51
C LYS A 47 4.63 -1.97 -12.37
N ILE A 48 5.94 -2.07 -12.68
CA ILE A 48 6.99 -1.91 -11.67
C ILE A 48 6.94 -0.48 -11.09
N ALA A 49 6.76 0.55 -11.91
CA ALA A 49 6.65 1.93 -11.45
C ALA A 49 5.39 2.13 -10.59
N GLU A 50 4.25 1.63 -11.04
CA GLU A 50 2.97 1.69 -10.32
C GLU A 50 3.06 1.01 -8.94
N TYR A 51 3.56 -0.22 -8.88
CA TYR A 51 3.69 -0.95 -7.62
C TYR A 51 4.77 -0.36 -6.70
N ASN A 52 5.82 0.26 -7.23
CA ASN A 52 6.79 1.00 -6.40
C ASN A 52 6.17 2.25 -5.78
N ALA A 53 5.36 3.01 -6.53
CA ALA A 53 4.63 4.15 -5.99
C ALA A 53 3.64 3.71 -4.89
N LEU A 54 2.95 2.59 -5.12
CA LEU A 54 2.05 1.99 -4.15
C LEU A 54 2.78 1.55 -2.87
N LYS A 55 3.94 0.90 -3.01
CA LYS A 55 4.78 0.50 -1.88
C LYS A 55 5.24 1.71 -1.05
N ALA A 56 5.71 2.77 -1.69
CA ALA A 56 6.15 3.99 -1.01
C ALA A 56 5.01 4.61 -0.19
N ALA A 57 3.81 4.66 -0.75
CA ALA A 57 2.66 5.23 -0.07
C ALA A 57 2.15 4.35 1.10
N ILE A 58 2.29 3.02 1.01
CA ILE A 58 2.04 2.11 2.13
C ILE A 58 3.07 2.32 3.23
N GLU A 59 4.34 2.51 2.89
CA GLU A 59 5.40 2.78 3.86
C GLU A 59 5.16 4.13 4.57
N GLU A 60 4.75 5.18 3.86
CA GLU A 60 4.29 6.43 4.47
C GLU A 60 3.10 6.22 5.41
N ALA A 61 2.12 5.38 5.04
CA ALA A 61 0.98 5.07 5.89
C ALA A 61 1.39 4.32 7.17
N ILE A 62 2.34 3.37 7.08
CA ILE A 62 2.91 2.68 8.25
C ILE A 62 3.66 3.65 9.16
N THR A 63 4.47 4.55 8.59
CA THR A 63 5.19 5.59 9.36
C THR A 63 4.21 6.55 10.02
N ALA A 64 3.14 6.95 9.34
CA ALA A 64 2.09 7.78 9.91
C ALA A 64 1.33 7.07 11.04
N LEU A 65 1.02 5.78 10.88
CA LEU A 65 0.37 4.98 11.93
C LEU A 65 1.24 4.85 13.18
N ASN A 66 2.56 4.73 13.02
CA ASN A 66 3.51 4.73 14.13
C ASN A 66 3.70 6.13 14.76
N GLY A 67 3.48 7.21 14.00
CA GLY A 67 3.70 8.60 14.42
C GLY A 67 2.46 9.38 14.88
N GLY A 68 1.25 8.81 14.77
CA GLY A 68 -0.02 9.40 15.22
C GLY A 68 -1.11 9.50 14.13
N GLN A 69 -2.37 9.28 14.53
CA GLN A 69 -3.55 9.07 13.66
C GLN A 69 -3.83 10.15 12.61
N GLU A 70 -3.54 11.43 12.86
CA GLU A 70 -3.88 12.52 11.92
C GLU A 70 -3.13 12.45 10.59
N LYS A 71 -1.89 11.93 10.58
CA LYS A 71 -1.10 11.79 9.34
C LYS A 71 -1.52 10.58 8.51
N VAL A 72 -2.24 9.63 9.11
CA VAL A 72 -2.62 8.35 8.51
C VAL A 72 -3.62 8.55 7.37
N VAL A 73 -4.65 9.36 7.60
CA VAL A 73 -5.70 9.61 6.60
C VAL A 73 -5.12 10.32 5.38
N GLN A 74 -4.17 11.24 5.58
CA GLN A 74 -3.50 11.93 4.47
C GLN A 74 -2.58 11.00 3.67
N ALA A 75 -1.84 10.11 4.34
CA ALA A 75 -0.96 9.13 3.69
C ALA A 75 -1.77 8.08 2.92
N LEU A 76 -2.86 7.56 3.50
CA LEU A 76 -3.76 6.63 2.83
C LEU A 76 -4.46 7.28 1.62
N ASN A 77 -4.90 8.53 1.72
CA ASN A 77 -5.47 9.24 0.57
C ASN A 77 -4.45 9.44 -0.56
N ARG A 78 -3.18 9.69 -0.24
CA ARG A 78 -2.10 9.75 -1.23
C ARG A 78 -1.81 8.38 -1.87
N ALA A 79 -1.79 7.31 -1.07
CA ALA A 79 -1.65 5.94 -1.56
C ALA A 79 -2.78 5.57 -2.53
N ARG A 80 -4.01 5.96 -2.19
CA ARG A 80 -5.19 5.73 -3.02
C ARG A 80 -5.14 6.51 -4.33
N ALA A 81 -4.64 7.74 -4.30
CA ALA A 81 -4.47 8.57 -5.49
C ALA A 81 -3.35 8.05 -6.42
N ALA A 82 -2.32 7.40 -5.86
CA ALA A 82 -1.23 6.79 -6.63
C ALA A 82 -1.60 5.41 -7.22
N ALA A 83 -2.63 4.76 -6.68
CA ALA A 83 -3.14 3.47 -7.14
C ALA A 83 -4.27 3.58 -8.18
N GLY A 84 -4.65 4.82 -8.55
CA GLY A 84 -5.75 5.14 -9.47
C GLY A 84 -5.29 5.49 -10.86
#